data_AF-A0A0S7XG53-F1
#
_entry.id   AF-A0A0S7XG53-F1
#
_cell.length_a   1.000
_cell.length_b   1.000
_cell.length_c   1.000
_cell.angle_alpha   90.00
_cell.angle_beta   90.00
_cell.angle_gamma   90.00
#
_symmetry.space_group_name_H-M   'P 1'
#
loop_
_entity.id
_entity.type
_entity.pdbx_description
1 polymer ?
#
loop_
_entity_poly.entity_id
_entity_poly.type
_entity_poly.pdbx_seq_one_letter_code
_entity_poly.pdbx_strand_id
1 'polypeptide(L)'
;MNPRHVSILVAALVLLAVAATPNRLNAKELVRPEEIKSLRVVIYDRETYEKLARLWKDYFDEYPSEYAYANWMYAARYAKLKDYSELLAKGMKKYPANPTLLYLKGIEHPGAHGDVEGRKYLERAVALDPGFTNAWFALVIHYMDSGDEERLDMALRRLLESRVISDEVMDYSYNMLLTLEDNAILVTNGDNDTYPGWILTRILNVRPDVDIVNRSLLNSDWYPMYVIEHGLSRFTDRDELEDLRSSILKEMKKKKASADAGGPFGDTLIVKIVESAERARRPVYISRTVFITKKLKPLLERGRDLGLVTLATRSEIPYAEQLRKVYGKWIKDFRTGGLQSWRLRSAPDTDAGRSLMSNYAAGAVINLESLKKNAPELRVKLFQWYIQHAHDLLSEDLRHNMAQGWCCYASDLKEVDTWCRKQGVECKKE
;
A
#
# COMPACT_ATOMS: atom_id res chain seq x y z
N MET A 1 22.68 42.07 76.78
CA MET A 1 23.18 43.18 75.95
C MET A 1 23.82 42.58 74.69
N ASN A 2 23.11 42.70 73.56
CA ASN A 2 23.52 42.90 72.15
C ASN A 2 24.88 42.35 71.58
N PRO A 3 24.99 42.18 70.25
CA PRO A 3 24.52 41.07 69.42
C PRO A 3 25.70 40.46 68.61
N ARG A 4 25.57 39.29 67.96
CA ARG A 4 26.43 38.94 66.80
C ARG A 4 26.01 37.67 66.04
N HIS A 5 26.02 37.83 64.71
CA HIS A 5 26.20 36.85 63.63
C HIS A 5 24.98 36.18 62.98
N VAL A 6 24.44 36.89 61.98
CA VAL A 6 23.85 36.33 60.74
C VAL A 6 24.98 36.22 59.72
N SER A 7 25.18 35.03 59.14
CA SER A 7 26.15 34.79 58.07
C SER A 7 25.44 34.73 56.72
N ILE A 8 25.68 35.74 55.89
CA ILE A 8 25.32 35.77 54.45
C ILE A 8 26.56 35.34 53.68
N LEU A 9 26.44 34.28 52.88
CA LEU A 9 27.50 33.82 51.98
C LEU A 9 27.38 34.57 50.64
N VAL A 10 28.32 35.46 50.37
CA VAL A 10 28.52 36.13 49.07
C VAL A 10 29.56 35.32 48.31
N ALA A 11 29.18 34.72 47.18
CA ALA A 11 30.14 34.12 46.25
C ALA A 11 30.49 35.13 45.15
N ALA A 12 31.78 35.43 45.04
CA ALA A 12 32.37 36.32 44.05
C ALA A 12 32.36 35.67 42.65
N LEU A 13 31.87 36.41 41.66
CA LEU A 13 31.92 36.06 40.24
C LEU A 13 33.21 36.64 39.63
N VAL A 14 34.12 35.75 39.24
CA VAL A 14 35.30 36.10 38.43
C VAL A 14 34.87 36.18 36.96
N LEU A 15 34.90 37.38 36.40
CA LEU A 15 34.68 37.65 34.98
C LEU A 15 35.97 37.36 34.21
N LEU A 16 36.01 36.25 33.48
CA LEU A 16 37.00 35.98 32.43
C LEU A 16 36.41 36.44 31.09
N ALA A 17 36.89 37.59 30.62
CA ALA A 17 36.59 38.10 29.29
C ALA A 17 37.33 37.26 28.23
N VAL A 18 36.60 36.44 27.49
CA VAL A 18 37.08 35.85 26.23
C VAL A 18 36.56 36.72 25.10
N ALA A 19 37.50 37.27 24.32
CA ALA A 19 37.26 38.10 23.15
C ALA A 19 36.34 37.37 22.16
N ALA A 20 35.16 37.95 21.92
CA ALA A 20 34.26 37.49 20.88
C ALA A 20 34.85 37.82 19.51
N THR A 21 35.21 36.79 18.74
CA THR A 21 35.39 36.92 17.28
C THR A 21 34.03 37.26 16.66
N PRO A 22 33.88 38.37 15.92
CA PRO A 22 32.62 38.71 15.29
C PRO A 22 32.50 37.96 13.96
N ASN A 23 31.92 36.75 13.98
CA ASN A 23 31.36 36.10 12.79
C ASN A 23 30.61 34.80 13.14
N ARG A 24 29.48 34.89 13.86
CA ARG A 24 28.46 33.80 13.94
C ARG A 24 27.04 34.34 14.17
N LEU A 25 26.72 35.50 13.61
CA LEU A 25 25.34 36.04 13.62
C LEU A 25 24.79 35.97 12.20
N ASN A 26 24.55 34.75 11.70
CA ASN A 26 23.65 34.42 10.57
C ASN A 26 23.64 32.91 10.27
N ALA A 27 23.72 32.04 11.28
CA ALA A 27 23.32 30.65 11.07
C ALA A 27 21.80 30.67 10.90
N LYS A 28 21.31 30.49 9.67
CA LYS A 28 19.88 30.24 9.42
C LYS A 28 19.50 29.09 10.33
N GLU A 29 18.49 29.28 11.19
CA GLU A 29 17.94 28.21 12.00
C GLU A 29 17.27 27.21 11.04
N LEU A 30 18.04 26.20 10.63
CA LEU A 30 17.62 25.25 9.63
C LEU A 30 16.77 24.19 10.32
N VAL A 31 15.45 24.30 10.14
CA VAL A 31 14.47 23.37 10.71
C VAL A 31 14.68 21.98 10.13
N ARG A 32 14.74 20.96 10.99
CA ARG A 32 14.85 19.56 10.59
C ARG A 32 13.63 19.17 9.72
N PRO A 33 13.84 18.64 8.50
CA PRO A 33 12.72 18.21 7.66
C PRO A 33 11.95 17.03 8.26
N GLU A 34 10.74 16.78 7.75
CA GLU A 34 9.96 15.59 8.13
C GLU A 34 10.71 14.31 7.74
N GLU A 35 10.70 13.33 8.64
CA GLU A 35 11.27 12.01 8.41
C GLU A 35 10.56 11.28 7.26
N ILE A 36 11.34 10.64 6.39
CA ILE A 36 10.80 9.94 5.24
C ILE A 36 10.21 8.60 5.66
N LYS A 37 8.89 8.52 5.60
CA LYS A 37 8.12 7.29 5.81
C LYS A 37 7.94 6.53 4.51
N SER A 38 7.72 5.22 4.64
CA SER A 38 7.37 4.36 3.50
C SER A 38 6.04 4.80 2.87
N LEU A 39 5.90 4.58 1.55
CA LEU A 39 4.64 4.74 0.82
C LEU A 39 3.50 3.86 1.35
N ARG A 40 3.83 2.82 2.13
CA ARG A 40 2.85 2.02 2.88
C ARG A 40 2.12 2.82 3.98
N VAL A 41 2.70 3.95 4.40
CA VAL A 41 2.20 4.80 5.50
C VAL A 41 1.73 6.14 4.97
N VAL A 42 2.55 6.84 4.17
CA VAL A 42 2.23 8.17 3.66
C VAL A 42 2.55 8.26 2.17
N ILE A 43 1.61 8.78 1.39
CA ILE A 43 1.74 8.94 -0.06
C ILE A 43 1.82 10.44 -0.37
N TYR A 44 2.97 10.86 -0.92
CA TYR A 44 3.14 12.18 -1.50
C TYR A 44 3.34 12.09 -3.01
N ASP A 45 3.09 13.20 -3.71
CA ASP A 45 3.50 13.33 -5.10
C ASP A 45 5.03 13.41 -5.24
N ARG A 46 5.49 13.27 -6.49
CA ARG A 46 6.92 13.30 -6.81
C ARG A 46 7.57 14.64 -6.48
N GLU A 47 6.89 15.76 -6.73
CA GLU A 47 7.43 17.11 -6.51
C GLU A 47 7.69 17.38 -5.03
N THR A 48 6.82 16.85 -4.17
CA THR A 48 6.94 16.86 -2.72
C THR A 48 8.15 16.06 -2.27
N TYR A 49 8.38 14.86 -2.82
CA TYR A 49 9.59 14.10 -2.52
C TYR A 49 10.86 14.78 -3.05
N GLU A 50 10.81 15.43 -4.21
CA GLU A 50 11.92 16.23 -4.73
C GLU A 50 12.23 17.41 -3.79
N LYS A 51 11.21 18.07 -3.24
CA LYS A 51 11.37 19.11 -2.22
C LYS A 51 11.97 18.55 -0.93
N LEU A 52 11.45 17.43 -0.42
CA LEU A 52 11.98 16.77 0.79
C LEU A 52 13.44 16.32 0.59
N ALA A 53 13.79 15.81 -0.58
CA ALA A 53 15.16 15.44 -0.90
C ALA A 53 16.11 16.65 -0.87
N ARG A 54 15.68 17.81 -1.40
CA ARG A 54 16.45 19.06 -1.30
C ARG A 54 16.60 19.51 0.16
N LEU A 55 15.51 19.51 0.93
CA LEU A 55 15.53 19.91 2.34
C LEU A 55 16.45 19.00 3.18
N TRP A 56 16.40 17.69 2.97
CA TRP A 56 17.27 16.74 3.67
C TRP A 56 18.73 16.86 3.22
N LYS A 57 18.99 17.18 1.95
CA LYS A 57 20.34 17.49 1.47
C LYS A 57 20.89 18.74 2.16
N ASP A 58 20.13 19.84 2.17
CA ASP A 58 20.53 21.09 2.80
C ASP A 58 20.78 20.89 4.30
N TYR A 59 19.92 20.10 4.96
CA TYR A 59 20.10 19.72 6.36
C TYR A 59 21.34 18.86 6.60
N PHE A 60 21.65 17.92 5.70
CA PHE A 60 22.87 17.12 5.77
C PHE A 60 24.13 17.96 5.54
N ASP A 61 24.10 18.95 4.63
CA ASP A 61 25.24 19.81 4.34
C ASP A 61 25.61 20.69 5.56
N GLU A 62 24.62 21.19 6.28
CA GLU A 62 24.82 21.96 7.52
C GLU A 62 25.12 21.07 8.74
N TYR A 63 24.44 19.93 8.87
CA TYR A 63 24.56 19.00 9.98
C TYR A 63 24.86 17.56 9.51
N PRO A 64 26.10 17.26 9.08
CA PRO A 64 26.46 15.96 8.53
C PRO A 64 26.27 14.83 9.54
N SER A 65 25.31 13.94 9.26
CA SER A 65 25.04 12.74 10.06
C SER A 65 24.59 11.59 9.17
N GLU A 66 24.73 10.34 9.65
CA GLU A 66 24.20 9.17 8.94
C GLU A 66 22.67 9.23 8.81
N TYR A 67 21.98 9.76 9.83
CA TYR A 67 20.52 9.88 9.87
C TYR A 67 20.00 10.86 8.80
N ALA A 68 20.62 12.04 8.69
CA ALA A 68 20.27 13.01 7.66
C ALA A 68 20.56 12.47 6.25
N TYR A 69 21.70 11.79 6.09
CA TYR A 69 22.06 11.18 4.81
C TYR A 69 21.08 10.07 4.40
N ALA A 70 20.69 9.21 5.33
CA ALA A 70 19.72 8.15 5.10
C ALA A 70 18.36 8.69 4.66
N ASN A 71 17.85 9.72 5.34
CA ASN A 71 16.60 10.38 4.95
C ASN A 71 16.71 11.08 3.58
N TRP A 72 17.83 11.73 3.30
CA TRP A 72 18.09 12.31 1.97
C TRP A 72 18.04 11.23 0.88
N MET A 73 18.74 10.10 1.07
CA MET A 73 18.74 9.00 0.10
C MET A 73 17.35 8.39 -0.05
N TYR A 74 16.59 8.24 1.03
CA TYR A 74 15.23 7.73 0.98
C TYR A 74 14.34 8.66 0.14
N ALA A 75 14.35 9.96 0.42
CA ALA A 75 13.62 10.95 -0.36
C ALA A 75 14.06 10.98 -1.82
N ALA A 76 15.38 10.92 -2.09
CA ALA A 76 15.94 10.90 -3.43
C ALA A 76 15.45 9.70 -4.25
N ARG A 77 15.29 8.53 -3.60
CA ARG A 77 14.72 7.33 -4.23
C ARG A 77 13.27 7.58 -4.67
N TYR A 78 12.43 8.10 -3.78
CA TYR A 78 11.01 8.38 -4.10
C TYR A 78 10.84 9.52 -5.10
N ALA A 79 11.74 10.50 -5.08
CA ALA A 79 11.85 11.56 -6.07
C ALA A 79 12.35 11.06 -7.45
N LYS A 80 12.88 9.83 -7.54
CA LYS A 80 13.50 9.25 -8.75
C LYS A 80 14.62 10.15 -9.30
N LEU A 81 15.50 10.65 -8.44
CA LEU A 81 16.65 11.46 -8.85
C LEU A 81 17.60 10.63 -9.74
N LYS A 82 18.15 11.25 -10.80
CA LYS A 82 18.96 10.55 -11.80
C LYS A 82 20.31 10.05 -11.27
N ASP A 83 20.87 10.76 -10.30
CA ASP A 83 22.14 10.49 -9.64
C ASP A 83 22.00 9.63 -8.36
N TYR A 84 20.79 9.16 -8.06
CA TYR A 84 20.48 8.41 -6.84
C TYR A 84 21.43 7.24 -6.58
N SER A 85 21.68 6.37 -7.56
CA SER A 85 22.55 5.20 -7.38
C SER A 85 24.00 5.58 -7.07
N GLU A 86 24.51 6.67 -7.68
CA GLU A 86 25.85 7.18 -7.38
C GLU A 86 25.91 7.74 -5.95
N LEU A 87 24.90 8.52 -5.55
CA LEU A 87 24.79 9.05 -4.20
C LEU A 87 24.71 7.93 -3.17
N LEU A 88 23.83 6.95 -3.37
CA LEU A 88 23.69 5.80 -2.47
C LEU A 88 25.02 5.04 -2.33
N ALA A 89 25.76 4.83 -3.41
CA ALA A 89 27.07 4.18 -3.36
C ALA A 89 28.09 4.97 -2.52
N LYS A 90 28.08 6.31 -2.58
CA LYS A 90 28.90 7.16 -1.70
C LYS A 90 28.48 7.01 -0.23
N GLY A 91 27.17 7.00 0.03
CA GLY A 91 26.61 6.73 1.34
C GLY A 91 27.04 5.40 1.93
N MET A 92 26.94 4.33 1.15
CA MET A 92 27.34 2.98 1.55
C MET A 92 28.83 2.86 1.91
N LYS A 93 29.70 3.64 1.26
CA LYS A 93 31.13 3.72 1.62
C LYS A 93 31.35 4.44 2.94
N LYS A 94 30.57 5.50 3.22
CA LYS A 94 30.73 6.35 4.41
C LYS A 94 30.04 5.78 5.66
N TYR A 95 28.85 5.21 5.49
CA TYR A 95 27.99 4.70 6.56
C TYR A 95 27.56 3.25 6.28
N PRO A 96 28.51 2.29 6.21
CA PRO A 96 28.24 0.93 5.76
C PRO A 96 27.35 0.10 6.69
N ALA A 97 27.08 0.57 7.91
CA ALA A 97 26.25 -0.09 8.92
C ALA A 97 24.91 0.62 9.17
N ASN A 98 24.52 1.58 8.31
CA ASN A 98 23.23 2.25 8.45
C ASN A 98 22.09 1.36 7.90
N PRO A 99 21.09 0.93 8.71
CA PRO A 99 20.03 0.01 8.28
C PRO A 99 19.21 0.53 7.10
N THR A 100 18.91 1.83 7.07
CA THR A 100 18.17 2.46 5.98
C THR A 100 18.95 2.42 4.67
N LEU A 101 20.25 2.76 4.69
CA LEU A 101 21.08 2.68 3.48
C LEU A 101 21.25 1.25 2.99
N LEU A 102 21.44 0.28 3.91
CA LEU A 102 21.47 -1.14 3.59
C LEU A 102 20.18 -1.60 2.91
N TYR A 103 19.02 -1.20 3.44
CA TYR A 103 17.74 -1.48 2.79
C TYR A 103 17.61 -0.85 1.41
N LEU A 104 17.91 0.43 1.28
CA LEU A 104 17.86 1.14 0.01
C LEU A 104 18.76 0.46 -1.03
N LYS A 105 19.94 -0.03 -0.60
CA LYS A 105 20.85 -0.81 -1.46
C LYS A 105 20.28 -2.18 -1.81
N GLY A 106 19.65 -2.85 -0.85
CA GLY A 106 19.00 -4.15 -1.02
C GLY A 106 17.85 -4.14 -2.02
N ILE A 107 17.18 -2.99 -2.20
CA ILE A 107 16.05 -2.83 -3.13
C ILE A 107 16.38 -2.03 -4.39
N GLU A 108 17.67 -1.92 -4.75
CA GLU A 108 18.12 -1.15 -5.92
C GLU A 108 17.79 -1.86 -7.25
N HIS A 109 17.73 -3.20 -7.25
CA HIS A 109 17.40 -4.02 -8.42
C HIS A 109 16.11 -4.83 -8.19
N PRO A 110 14.96 -4.16 -7.95
CA PRO A 110 13.73 -4.86 -7.62
C PRO A 110 13.29 -5.75 -8.79
N GLY A 111 13.12 -7.05 -8.52
CA GLY A 111 12.60 -8.02 -9.49
C GLY A 111 13.65 -8.82 -10.28
N ALA A 112 14.95 -8.60 -10.04
CA ALA A 112 15.98 -9.51 -10.53
C ALA A 112 15.89 -10.86 -9.81
N HIS A 113 15.74 -11.96 -10.57
CA HIS A 113 15.73 -13.31 -10.01
C HIS A 113 17.08 -13.61 -9.35
N GLY A 114 17.07 -14.15 -8.13
CA GLY A 114 18.26 -14.60 -7.43
C GLY A 114 19.19 -13.46 -6.98
N ASP A 115 18.66 -12.28 -6.63
CA ASP A 115 19.47 -11.18 -6.10
C ASP A 115 19.98 -11.50 -4.68
N VAL A 116 21.03 -12.31 -4.62
CA VAL A 116 21.72 -12.73 -3.40
C VAL A 116 22.39 -11.55 -2.71
N GLU A 117 22.95 -10.61 -3.47
CA GLU A 117 23.64 -9.45 -2.89
C GLU A 117 22.66 -8.47 -2.26
N GLY A 118 21.54 -8.17 -2.92
CA GLY A 118 20.46 -7.38 -2.36
C GLY A 118 19.94 -7.98 -1.05
N ARG A 119 19.72 -9.30 -1.03
CA ARG A 119 19.31 -10.03 0.18
C ARG A 119 20.31 -9.90 1.31
N LYS A 120 21.63 -10.04 1.05
CA LYS A 120 22.66 -9.89 2.09
C LYS A 120 22.61 -8.51 2.76
N TYR A 121 22.36 -7.45 1.99
CA TYR A 121 22.20 -6.11 2.56
C TYR A 121 20.95 -6.02 3.45
N LEU A 122 19.84 -6.62 3.04
CA LEU A 122 18.60 -6.64 3.81
C LEU A 122 18.72 -7.47 5.10
N GLU A 123 19.32 -8.66 5.03
CA GLU A 123 19.59 -9.52 6.19
C GLU A 123 20.51 -8.78 7.19
N ARG A 124 21.51 -8.06 6.68
CA ARG A 124 22.38 -7.22 7.52
C ARG A 124 21.62 -6.03 8.13
N ALA A 125 20.67 -5.43 7.40
CA ALA A 125 19.84 -4.34 7.93
C ALA A 125 19.02 -4.81 9.14
N VAL A 126 18.33 -5.96 9.02
CA VAL A 126 17.52 -6.50 10.12
C VAL A 126 18.35 -7.11 11.25
N ALA A 127 19.59 -7.53 10.98
CA ALA A 127 20.52 -7.96 12.03
C ALA A 127 21.00 -6.77 12.88
N LEU A 128 21.16 -5.59 12.27
CA LEU A 128 21.57 -4.36 12.98
C LEU A 128 20.38 -3.69 13.68
N ASP A 129 19.22 -3.68 13.04
CA ASP A 129 17.98 -3.17 13.61
C ASP A 129 16.80 -4.12 13.27
N PRO A 130 16.49 -5.08 14.16
CA PRO A 130 15.35 -5.97 13.97
C PRO A 130 14.00 -5.24 13.91
N GLY A 131 13.91 -4.02 14.44
CA GLY A 131 12.72 -3.17 14.41
C GLY A 131 12.53 -2.44 13.07
N PHE A 132 13.51 -2.50 12.16
CA PHE A 132 13.42 -1.85 10.86
C PHE A 132 12.57 -2.63 9.86
N THR A 133 11.26 -2.48 10.00
CA THR A 133 10.22 -3.24 9.28
C THR A 133 10.27 -3.13 7.76
N ASN A 134 10.78 -2.03 7.19
CA ASN A 134 10.90 -1.89 5.75
C ASN A 134 11.80 -2.96 5.11
N ALA A 135 12.88 -3.37 5.81
CA ALA A 135 13.74 -4.45 5.35
C ALA A 135 13.03 -5.81 5.41
N TRP A 136 12.18 -6.05 6.41
CA TRP A 136 11.37 -7.27 6.50
C TRP A 136 10.38 -7.41 5.34
N PHE A 137 9.74 -6.33 4.89
CA PHE A 137 8.91 -6.35 3.67
C PHE A 137 9.72 -6.83 2.47
N ALA A 138 10.91 -6.26 2.24
CA ALA A 138 11.74 -6.68 1.11
C ALA A 138 12.23 -8.13 1.25
N LEU A 139 12.58 -8.58 2.45
CA LEU A 139 13.03 -9.95 2.70
C LEU A 139 11.97 -11.00 2.38
N VAL A 140 10.68 -10.74 2.61
CA VAL A 140 9.59 -11.63 2.17
C VAL A 140 9.73 -11.94 0.69
N ILE A 141 9.97 -10.93 -0.14
CA ILE A 141 10.12 -11.09 -1.59
C ILE A 141 11.38 -11.89 -1.94
N HIS A 142 12.52 -11.59 -1.31
CA HIS A 142 13.75 -12.33 -1.57
C HIS A 142 13.64 -13.79 -1.13
N TYR A 143 13.03 -14.09 0.02
CA TYR A 143 12.87 -15.47 0.48
C TYR A 143 11.91 -16.25 -0.42
N MET A 144 10.83 -15.61 -0.86
CA MET A 144 9.90 -16.16 -1.86
C MET A 144 10.62 -16.50 -3.18
N ASP A 145 11.43 -15.58 -3.70
CA ASP A 145 12.22 -15.77 -4.92
C ASP A 145 13.21 -16.94 -4.84
N SER A 146 13.80 -17.20 -3.66
CA SER A 146 14.66 -18.39 -3.47
C SER A 146 13.93 -19.67 -3.10
N GLY A 147 12.62 -19.63 -2.84
CA GLY A 147 11.90 -20.77 -2.26
C GLY A 147 12.31 -21.11 -0.83
N ASP A 148 12.78 -20.14 -0.05
CA ASP A 148 13.08 -20.32 1.38
C ASP A 148 11.81 -20.08 2.21
N GLU A 149 10.94 -21.10 2.23
CA GLU A 149 9.61 -21.02 2.86
C GLU A 149 9.68 -20.76 4.37
N GLU A 150 10.68 -21.31 5.06
CA GLU A 150 10.84 -21.11 6.51
C GLU A 150 11.16 -19.64 6.82
N ARG A 151 12.11 -19.04 6.10
CA ARG A 151 12.45 -17.62 6.31
C ARG A 151 11.39 -16.68 5.79
N LEU A 152 10.66 -17.06 4.74
CA LEU A 152 9.49 -16.34 4.26
C LEU A 152 8.44 -16.24 5.38
N ASP A 153 8.05 -17.36 5.98
CA ASP A 153 7.06 -17.38 7.05
C ASP A 153 7.55 -16.65 8.31
N MET A 154 8.85 -16.76 8.63
CA MET A 154 9.46 -15.98 9.70
C MET A 154 9.34 -14.47 9.43
N ALA A 155 9.66 -14.00 8.22
CA ALA A 155 9.59 -12.59 7.87
C ALA A 155 8.14 -12.07 7.95
N LEU A 156 7.16 -12.85 7.47
CA LEU A 156 5.74 -12.52 7.60
C LEU A 156 5.29 -12.46 9.07
N ARG A 157 5.75 -13.38 9.93
CA ARG A 157 5.49 -13.33 11.39
C ARG A 157 6.09 -12.08 12.02
N ARG A 158 7.30 -11.66 11.63
CA ARG A 158 7.90 -10.41 12.10
C ARG A 158 7.07 -9.18 11.75
N LEU A 159 6.55 -9.11 10.53
CA LEU A 159 5.66 -8.03 10.10
C LEU A 159 4.35 -8.00 10.90
N LEU A 160 3.78 -9.17 11.20
CA LEU A 160 2.59 -9.30 12.03
C LEU A 160 2.86 -8.85 13.48
N GLU A 161 3.93 -9.36 14.09
CA GLU A 161 4.31 -9.06 15.48
C GLU A 161 4.65 -7.57 15.69
N SER A 162 5.30 -6.94 14.70
CA SER A 162 5.70 -5.55 14.78
C SER A 162 4.53 -4.56 14.68
N ARG A 163 3.33 -5.02 14.30
CA ARG A 163 2.14 -4.19 14.05
C ARG A 163 2.39 -3.04 13.06
N VAL A 164 3.30 -3.26 12.10
CA VAL A 164 3.60 -2.24 11.08
C VAL A 164 2.48 -2.13 10.05
N ILE A 165 1.78 -3.24 9.81
CA ILE A 165 0.54 -3.26 9.05
C ILE A 165 -0.56 -2.92 10.04
N SER A 166 -1.21 -1.79 9.81
CA SER A 166 -2.24 -1.25 10.68
C SER A 166 -3.54 -2.08 10.63
N ASP A 167 -4.33 -1.98 11.70
CA ASP A 167 -5.54 -2.79 11.88
C ASP A 167 -6.54 -2.62 10.73
N GLU A 168 -6.71 -1.41 10.18
CA GLU A 168 -7.61 -1.19 9.06
C GLU A 168 -7.14 -1.84 7.76
N VAL A 169 -5.82 -1.95 7.58
CA VAL A 169 -5.22 -2.62 6.42
C VAL A 169 -5.39 -4.13 6.55
N MET A 170 -5.19 -4.68 7.76
CA MET A 170 -5.48 -6.09 8.06
C MET A 170 -6.97 -6.42 7.88
N ASP A 171 -7.86 -5.57 8.40
CA ASP A 171 -9.31 -5.73 8.27
C ASP A 171 -9.75 -5.65 6.80
N TYR A 172 -9.16 -4.75 6.00
CA TYR A 172 -9.45 -4.65 4.57
C TYR A 172 -9.15 -5.95 3.82
N SER A 173 -7.97 -6.52 4.00
CA SER A 173 -7.61 -7.81 3.39
C SER A 173 -8.47 -8.96 3.90
N TYR A 174 -8.77 -9.00 5.21
CA TYR A 174 -9.69 -10.00 5.76
C TYR A 174 -11.07 -9.92 5.11
N ASN A 175 -11.61 -8.72 4.99
CA ASN A 175 -12.94 -8.48 4.43
C ASN A 175 -12.99 -8.82 2.94
N MET A 176 -11.94 -8.54 2.16
CA MET A 176 -11.84 -9.04 0.78
C MET A 176 -11.88 -10.56 0.72
N LEU A 177 -11.02 -11.26 1.49
CA LEU A 177 -10.93 -12.72 1.50
C LEU A 177 -12.25 -13.38 1.91
N LEU A 178 -13.01 -12.78 2.83
CA LEU A 178 -14.29 -13.31 3.30
C LEU A 178 -15.36 -13.39 2.19
N THR A 179 -15.24 -12.56 1.16
CA THR A 179 -16.22 -12.44 0.06
C THR A 179 -15.95 -13.38 -1.12
N LEU A 180 -14.78 -14.01 -1.17
CA LEU A 180 -14.36 -14.84 -2.30
C LEU A 180 -15.01 -16.23 -2.24
N GLU A 181 -15.29 -16.80 -3.41
CA GLU A 181 -15.60 -18.22 -3.56
C GLU A 181 -14.43 -19.11 -3.13
N ASP A 182 -14.69 -20.40 -2.91
CA ASP A 182 -13.69 -21.37 -2.45
C ASP A 182 -12.61 -21.58 -3.51
N ASN A 183 -11.37 -21.82 -3.07
CA ASN A 183 -10.20 -22.03 -3.93
C ASN A 183 -9.96 -20.87 -4.94
N ALA A 184 -10.30 -19.64 -4.57
CA ALA A 184 -10.17 -18.50 -5.47
C ALA A 184 -8.71 -18.05 -5.67
N ILE A 185 -8.49 -17.33 -6.78
CA ILE A 185 -7.29 -16.52 -7.00
C ILE A 185 -7.69 -15.05 -6.79
N LEU A 186 -7.00 -14.34 -5.91
CA LEU A 186 -7.16 -12.89 -5.70
C LEU A 186 -5.97 -12.13 -6.30
N VAL A 187 -6.23 -11.30 -7.30
CA VAL A 187 -5.25 -10.38 -7.88
C VAL A 187 -5.24 -9.08 -7.09
N THR A 188 -4.09 -8.73 -6.53
CA THR A 188 -3.80 -7.51 -5.76
C THR A 188 -2.83 -6.61 -6.51
N ASN A 189 -2.62 -5.37 -6.06
CA ASN A 189 -1.80 -4.40 -6.78
C ASN A 189 -0.52 -3.98 -6.05
N GLY A 190 -0.57 -3.76 -4.74
CA GLY A 190 0.51 -3.17 -3.96
C GLY A 190 0.75 -3.83 -2.61
N ASP A 191 1.55 -3.18 -1.76
CA ASP A 191 1.94 -3.81 -0.50
C ASP A 191 0.77 -3.91 0.48
N ASN A 192 -0.03 -2.84 0.58
CA ASN A 192 -1.12 -2.71 1.56
C ASN A 192 -2.33 -3.61 1.27
N ASP A 193 -2.43 -4.24 0.10
CA ASP A 193 -3.47 -5.24 -0.20
C ASP A 193 -2.90 -6.66 -0.41
N THR A 194 -1.57 -6.83 -0.40
CA THR A 194 -0.90 -8.13 -0.63
C THR A 194 -0.32 -8.75 0.63
N TYR A 195 0.55 -8.04 1.35
CA TYR A 195 1.22 -8.56 2.56
C TYR A 195 0.25 -8.95 3.68
N PRO A 196 -0.74 -8.10 4.07
CA PRO A 196 -1.78 -8.54 4.99
C PRO A 196 -2.50 -9.80 4.51
N GLY A 197 -2.73 -9.92 3.20
CA GLY A 197 -3.29 -11.12 2.59
C GLY A 197 -2.43 -12.36 2.83
N TRP A 198 -1.13 -12.31 2.52
CA TRP A 198 -0.20 -13.42 2.77
C TRP A 198 -0.08 -13.75 4.26
N ILE A 199 -0.08 -12.76 5.15
CA ILE A 199 -0.12 -13.00 6.60
C ILE A 199 -1.40 -13.73 6.99
N LEU A 200 -2.56 -13.27 6.49
CA LEU A 200 -3.84 -13.89 6.79
C LEU A 200 -3.88 -15.34 6.32
N THR A 201 -3.49 -15.62 5.08
CA THR A 201 -3.57 -16.97 4.50
C THR A 201 -2.50 -17.92 5.03
N ARG A 202 -1.23 -17.48 5.09
CA ARG A 202 -0.09 -18.35 5.45
C ARG A 202 0.18 -18.44 6.95
N ILE A 203 0.07 -17.32 7.67
CA ILE A 203 0.47 -17.25 9.09
C ILE A 203 -0.72 -17.46 10.01
N LEU A 204 -1.85 -16.83 9.71
CA LEU A 204 -3.06 -16.88 10.53
C LEU A 204 -4.06 -17.94 10.06
N ASN A 205 -3.77 -18.65 8.97
CA ASN A 205 -4.60 -19.72 8.41
C ASN A 205 -6.06 -19.29 8.13
N VAL A 206 -6.25 -18.03 7.73
CA VAL A 206 -7.53 -17.47 7.30
C VAL A 206 -7.62 -17.60 5.79
N ARG A 207 -8.58 -18.39 5.29
CA ARG A 207 -8.73 -18.68 3.86
C ARG A 207 -7.41 -19.17 3.21
N PRO A 208 -6.76 -20.22 3.77
CA PRO A 208 -5.53 -20.78 3.20
C PRO A 208 -5.74 -21.37 1.80
N ASP A 209 -6.99 -21.54 1.36
CA ASP A 209 -7.39 -21.98 0.03
C ASP A 209 -7.28 -20.89 -1.05
N VAL A 210 -7.09 -19.62 -0.66
CA VAL A 210 -7.03 -18.49 -1.60
C VAL A 210 -5.58 -18.19 -1.97
N ASP A 211 -5.29 -18.22 -3.26
CA ASP A 211 -4.01 -17.77 -3.78
C ASP A 211 -4.02 -16.26 -4.05
N ILE A 212 -3.01 -15.56 -3.54
CA ILE A 212 -2.89 -14.10 -3.69
C ILE A 212 -1.77 -13.80 -4.68
N VAL A 213 -2.15 -13.18 -5.80
CA VAL A 213 -1.26 -12.81 -6.90
C VAL A 213 -1.07 -11.31 -6.94
N ASN A 214 0.14 -10.86 -6.66
CA ASN A 214 0.49 -9.45 -6.78
C ASN A 214 0.79 -9.08 -8.24
N ARG A 215 0.00 -8.15 -8.78
CA ARG A 215 0.16 -7.61 -10.14
C ARG A 215 1.53 -7.02 -10.43
N SER A 216 2.11 -6.29 -9.47
CA SER A 216 3.42 -5.65 -9.66
C SER A 216 4.53 -6.71 -9.76
N LEU A 217 4.48 -7.75 -8.94
CA LEU A 217 5.45 -8.84 -8.96
C LEU A 217 5.38 -9.70 -10.22
N LEU A 218 4.23 -9.77 -10.92
CA LEU A 218 4.13 -10.45 -12.22
C LEU A 218 5.07 -9.85 -13.29
N ASN A 219 5.60 -8.64 -13.07
CA ASN A 219 6.62 -8.08 -13.96
C ASN A 219 8.04 -8.62 -13.72
N SER A 220 8.26 -9.36 -12.64
CA SER A 220 9.53 -10.05 -12.36
C SER A 220 9.61 -11.41 -13.05
N ASP A 221 10.83 -11.90 -13.26
CA ASP A 221 11.12 -13.12 -14.03
C ASP A 221 10.80 -14.38 -13.22
N TRP A 222 10.84 -14.25 -11.89
CA TRP A 222 10.69 -15.33 -10.95
C TRP A 222 9.25 -15.54 -10.48
N TYR A 223 8.49 -14.46 -10.24
CA TYR A 223 7.19 -14.56 -9.57
C TYR A 223 6.14 -15.33 -10.39
N PRO A 224 6.03 -15.17 -11.73
CA PRO A 224 5.13 -16.00 -12.52
C PRO A 224 5.42 -17.50 -12.38
N MET A 225 6.71 -17.88 -12.27
CA MET A 225 7.09 -19.28 -12.06
C MET A 225 6.74 -19.73 -10.64
N TYR A 226 7.08 -18.91 -9.64
CA TYR A 226 6.76 -19.18 -8.24
C TYR A 226 5.26 -19.47 -8.05
N VAL A 227 4.36 -18.63 -8.58
CA VAL A 227 2.92 -18.85 -8.37
C VAL A 227 2.40 -20.11 -9.08
N ILE A 228 2.98 -20.50 -10.23
CA ILE A 228 2.64 -21.75 -10.93
C ILE A 228 3.10 -22.96 -10.12
N GLU A 229 4.34 -22.92 -9.60
CA GLU A 229 4.90 -23.97 -8.75
C GLU A 229 4.10 -24.15 -7.45
N HIS A 230 3.42 -23.09 -6.99
CA HIS A 230 2.61 -23.07 -5.77
C HIS A 230 1.10 -23.26 -6.01
N GLY A 231 0.69 -23.81 -7.15
CA GLY A 231 -0.68 -24.32 -7.34
C GLY A 231 -1.58 -23.48 -8.25
N LEU A 232 -1.07 -22.38 -8.85
CA LEU A 232 -1.80 -21.76 -9.95
C LEU A 232 -1.76 -22.63 -11.21
N SER A 233 -2.89 -22.68 -11.91
CA SER A 233 -2.97 -23.29 -13.23
C SER A 233 -1.92 -22.68 -14.15
N ARG A 234 -1.10 -23.52 -14.80
CA ARG A 234 -0.04 -23.07 -15.72
C ARG A 234 -0.63 -22.13 -16.77
N PHE A 235 -0.16 -20.88 -16.78
CA PHE A 235 -0.59 -19.84 -17.73
C PHE A 235 0.55 -19.38 -18.64
N THR A 236 1.78 -19.79 -18.31
CA THR A 236 2.98 -19.58 -19.11
C THR A 236 4.08 -20.55 -18.65
N ASP A 237 5.24 -20.52 -19.30
CA ASP A 237 6.50 -21.10 -18.84
C ASP A 237 7.66 -20.13 -19.10
N ARG A 238 8.90 -20.57 -18.82
CA ARG A 238 10.08 -19.71 -18.92
C ARG A 238 10.28 -19.21 -20.36
N ASP A 239 10.22 -20.11 -21.34
CA ASP A 239 10.43 -19.77 -22.75
C ASP A 239 9.31 -18.85 -23.25
N GLU A 240 8.05 -19.17 -22.97
CA GLU A 240 6.91 -18.32 -23.34
C GLU A 240 6.97 -16.94 -22.67
N LEU A 241 7.43 -16.87 -21.43
CA LEU A 241 7.55 -15.63 -20.67
C LEU A 241 8.66 -14.76 -21.27
N GLU A 242 9.83 -15.34 -21.59
CA GLU A 242 10.93 -14.65 -22.26
C GLU A 242 10.52 -14.10 -23.64
N ASP A 243 9.82 -14.91 -24.44
CA ASP A 243 9.29 -14.51 -25.74
C ASP A 243 8.27 -13.38 -25.61
N LEU A 244 7.34 -13.50 -24.66
CA LEU A 244 6.33 -12.47 -24.39
C LEU A 244 6.99 -11.13 -24.02
N ARG A 245 7.97 -11.17 -23.11
CA ARG A 245 8.71 -9.98 -22.66
C ARG A 245 9.47 -9.34 -23.80
N SER A 246 10.20 -10.14 -24.57
CA SER A 246 10.95 -9.70 -25.74
C SER A 246 10.03 -9.00 -26.76
N SER A 247 8.86 -9.57 -27.02
CA SER A 247 7.85 -9.01 -27.90
C SER A 247 7.31 -7.67 -27.39
N ILE A 248 6.89 -7.60 -26.13
CA ILE A 248 6.34 -6.38 -25.52
C ILE A 248 7.38 -5.26 -25.48
N LEU A 249 8.61 -5.54 -25.04
CA LEU A 249 9.68 -4.56 -24.98
C LEU A 249 10.04 -4.02 -26.36
N LYS A 250 10.07 -4.89 -27.39
CA LYS A 250 10.29 -4.48 -28.78
C LYS A 250 9.18 -3.56 -29.29
N GLU A 251 7.92 -3.87 -29.01
CA GLU A 251 6.79 -3.00 -29.35
C GLU A 251 6.85 -1.64 -28.63
N MET A 252 7.14 -1.64 -27.33
CA MET A 252 7.25 -0.40 -26.55
C MET A 252 8.37 0.49 -27.08
N LYS A 253 9.52 -0.09 -27.41
CA LYS A 253 10.63 0.63 -28.04
C LYS A 253 10.23 1.22 -29.39
N LYS A 254 9.50 0.45 -30.22
CA LYS A 254 8.98 0.91 -31.51
C LYS A 254 8.00 2.08 -31.35
N LYS A 255 7.11 2.01 -30.35
CA LYS A 255 6.07 3.02 -30.09
C LYS A 255 6.55 4.19 -29.20
N LYS A 256 7.80 4.16 -28.71
CA LYS A 256 8.32 5.07 -27.68
C LYS A 256 7.38 5.17 -26.46
N ALA A 257 6.74 4.05 -26.10
CA ALA A 257 5.78 3.98 -25.02
C ALA A 257 6.49 3.79 -23.68
N SER A 258 6.03 4.50 -22.63
CA SER A 258 6.41 4.22 -21.25
C SER A 258 5.54 3.10 -20.67
N ALA A 259 6.07 2.33 -19.73
CA ALA A 259 5.26 1.41 -18.95
C ALA A 259 4.22 2.19 -18.13
N ASP A 260 3.05 1.59 -17.92
CA ASP A 260 2.08 2.12 -16.96
C ASP A 260 2.48 1.80 -15.51
N ALA A 261 1.66 2.24 -14.56
CA ALA A 261 1.93 2.06 -13.12
C ALA A 261 2.07 0.60 -12.69
N GLY A 262 1.55 -0.36 -13.45
CA GLY A 262 1.69 -1.79 -13.18
C GLY A 262 2.76 -2.52 -13.94
N GLY A 263 3.63 -1.80 -14.64
CA GLY A 263 4.65 -2.41 -15.48
C GLY A 263 4.10 -2.96 -16.80
N PRO A 264 5.00 -3.36 -17.70
CA PRO A 264 4.64 -3.68 -19.07
C PRO A 264 4.02 -5.07 -19.26
N PHE A 265 4.12 -5.97 -18.27
CA PHE A 265 3.80 -7.38 -18.43
C PHE A 265 2.59 -7.83 -17.58
N GLY A 266 2.45 -7.28 -16.38
CA GLY A 266 1.51 -7.75 -15.36
C GLY A 266 0.09 -7.97 -15.87
N ASP A 267 -0.47 -7.01 -16.59
CA ASP A 267 -1.85 -7.11 -17.11
C ASP A 267 -2.03 -8.20 -18.18
N THR A 268 -1.02 -8.41 -19.01
CA THR A 268 -1.07 -9.48 -20.00
C THR A 268 -1.02 -10.84 -19.33
N LEU A 269 -0.23 -10.98 -18.25
CA LEU A 269 -0.18 -12.19 -17.46
C LEU A 269 -1.47 -12.41 -16.65
N ILE A 270 -2.12 -11.37 -16.13
CA ILE A 270 -3.44 -11.47 -15.48
C ILE A 270 -4.47 -12.05 -16.46
N VAL A 271 -4.49 -11.58 -17.72
CA VAL A 271 -5.41 -12.15 -18.74
C VAL A 271 -5.13 -13.64 -18.95
N LYS A 272 -3.86 -14.04 -19.09
CA LYS A 272 -3.47 -15.45 -19.21
C LYS A 272 -3.86 -16.27 -17.97
N ILE A 273 -3.72 -15.70 -16.77
CA ILE A 273 -4.14 -16.32 -15.50
C ILE A 273 -5.64 -16.58 -15.53
N VAL A 274 -6.46 -15.59 -15.90
CA VAL A 274 -7.91 -15.77 -15.99
C VAL A 274 -8.25 -16.86 -17.00
N GLU A 275 -7.68 -16.83 -18.20
CA GLU A 275 -7.94 -17.84 -19.23
C GLU A 275 -7.58 -19.26 -18.76
N SER A 276 -6.47 -19.41 -18.04
CA SER A 276 -6.05 -20.70 -17.47
C SER A 276 -6.94 -21.15 -16.32
N ALA A 277 -7.31 -20.23 -15.44
CA ALA A 277 -8.20 -20.48 -14.32
C ALA A 277 -9.62 -20.84 -14.77
N GLU A 278 -10.15 -20.21 -15.82
CA GLU A 278 -11.44 -20.59 -16.42
C GLU A 278 -11.45 -22.05 -16.90
N ARG A 279 -10.38 -22.50 -17.56
CA ARG A 279 -10.24 -23.91 -17.97
C ARG A 279 -10.19 -24.85 -16.78
N ALA A 280 -9.57 -24.41 -15.68
CA ALA A 280 -9.50 -25.15 -14.42
C ALA A 280 -10.74 -24.98 -13.52
N ARG A 281 -11.76 -24.22 -13.96
CA ARG A 281 -12.95 -23.87 -13.17
C ARG A 281 -12.62 -23.24 -11.81
N ARG A 282 -11.58 -22.40 -11.78
CA ARG A 282 -11.09 -21.72 -10.58
C ARG A 282 -11.45 -20.24 -10.65
N PRO A 283 -12.14 -19.65 -9.65
CA PRO A 283 -12.59 -18.28 -9.75
C PRO A 283 -11.43 -17.29 -9.57
N VAL A 284 -11.33 -16.29 -10.45
CA VAL A 284 -10.34 -15.21 -10.33
C VAL A 284 -11.04 -13.91 -10.00
N TYR A 285 -10.64 -13.29 -8.89
CA TYR A 285 -11.10 -11.99 -8.45
C TYR A 285 -9.99 -10.97 -8.62
N ILE A 286 -10.34 -9.79 -9.11
CA ILE A 286 -9.46 -8.63 -9.19
C ILE A 286 -9.89 -7.66 -8.11
N SER A 287 -8.98 -7.33 -7.19
CA SER A 287 -9.26 -6.35 -6.13
C SER A 287 -9.47 -4.95 -6.70
N ARG A 288 -10.29 -4.14 -6.01
CA ARG A 288 -10.62 -2.77 -6.42
C ARG A 288 -9.41 -1.82 -6.43
N THR A 289 -8.33 -2.19 -5.75
CA THR A 289 -7.03 -1.50 -5.73
C THR A 289 -6.25 -1.66 -7.04
N VAL A 290 -6.62 -2.61 -7.91
CA VAL A 290 -6.00 -2.78 -9.23
C VAL A 290 -6.52 -1.74 -10.20
N PHE A 291 -5.62 -0.93 -10.74
CA PHE A 291 -5.95 0.09 -11.73
C PHE A 291 -6.50 -0.53 -13.01
N ILE A 292 -7.60 0.03 -13.52
CA ILE A 292 -8.22 -0.40 -14.77
C ILE A 292 -7.44 0.16 -15.95
N THR A 293 -6.55 -0.65 -16.53
CA THR A 293 -5.84 -0.31 -17.76
C THR A 293 -6.66 -0.66 -18.99
N LYS A 294 -6.22 -0.19 -20.17
CA LYS A 294 -6.83 -0.59 -21.46
C LYS A 294 -6.85 -2.12 -21.66
N LYS A 295 -5.89 -2.84 -21.07
CA LYS A 295 -5.77 -4.29 -21.19
C LYS A 295 -6.76 -5.01 -20.27
N LEU A 296 -6.94 -4.53 -19.04
CA LEU A 296 -7.86 -5.14 -18.07
C LEU A 296 -9.32 -4.69 -18.24
N LYS A 297 -9.56 -3.52 -18.85
CA LYS A 297 -10.91 -2.97 -19.01
C LYS A 297 -11.91 -3.95 -19.64
N PRO A 298 -11.64 -4.62 -20.78
CA PRO A 298 -12.61 -5.55 -21.38
C PRO A 298 -12.87 -6.79 -20.51
N LEU A 299 -11.91 -7.17 -19.68
CA LEU A 299 -12.05 -8.28 -18.74
C LEU A 299 -12.98 -7.89 -17.59
N LEU A 300 -12.76 -6.71 -17.00
CA LEU A 300 -13.55 -6.21 -15.88
C LEU A 300 -14.98 -5.81 -16.28
N GLU A 301 -15.17 -5.25 -17.48
CA GLU A 301 -16.50 -4.90 -18.01
C GLU A 301 -17.39 -6.14 -18.23
N ARG A 302 -16.79 -7.29 -18.52
CA ARG A 302 -17.50 -8.58 -18.65
C ARG A 302 -17.60 -9.33 -17.33
N GLY A 303 -16.83 -8.91 -16.33
CA GLY A 303 -16.83 -9.48 -14.99
C GLY A 303 -18.06 -9.06 -14.17
N ARG A 304 -18.07 -9.48 -12.91
CA ARG A 304 -19.12 -9.14 -11.94
C ARG A 304 -18.50 -8.34 -10.79
N ASP A 305 -18.85 -7.06 -10.70
CA ASP A 305 -18.38 -6.20 -9.62
C ASP A 305 -19.12 -6.52 -8.31
N LEU A 306 -18.38 -6.89 -7.27
CA LEU A 306 -18.92 -7.29 -5.97
C LEU A 306 -18.49 -6.31 -4.86
N GLY A 307 -18.12 -5.08 -5.22
CA GLY A 307 -17.89 -3.99 -4.28
C GLY A 307 -16.44 -3.83 -3.84
N LEU A 308 -15.78 -4.83 -3.24
CA LEU A 308 -14.32 -4.73 -2.97
C LEU A 308 -13.46 -5.47 -4.00
N VAL A 309 -14.09 -6.37 -4.75
CA VAL A 309 -13.47 -7.23 -5.74
C VAL A 309 -14.40 -7.36 -6.94
N THR A 310 -13.82 -7.64 -8.10
CA THR A 310 -14.55 -7.97 -9.32
C THR A 310 -14.21 -9.39 -9.73
N LEU A 311 -15.22 -10.25 -9.84
CA LEU A 311 -15.06 -11.61 -10.37
C LEU A 311 -14.82 -11.53 -11.88
N ALA A 312 -13.62 -11.90 -12.32
CA ALA A 312 -13.16 -11.79 -13.70
C ALA A 312 -13.44 -13.06 -14.52
N THR A 313 -13.51 -14.22 -13.89
CA THR A 313 -13.92 -15.49 -14.52
C THR A 313 -15.43 -15.62 -14.61
N ARG A 314 -15.91 -16.45 -15.54
CA ARG A 314 -17.32 -16.86 -15.56
C ARG A 314 -17.73 -17.57 -14.27
N SER A 315 -18.98 -17.38 -13.87
CA SER A 315 -19.60 -18.11 -12.76
C SER A 315 -21.02 -18.54 -13.11
N GLU A 316 -21.36 -19.76 -12.73
CA GLU A 316 -22.68 -20.36 -12.89
C GLU A 316 -23.66 -19.87 -11.80
N ILE A 317 -23.13 -19.35 -10.68
CA ILE A 317 -23.95 -18.79 -9.61
C ILE A 317 -24.68 -17.56 -10.17
N PRO A 318 -26.00 -17.42 -10.00
CA PRO A 318 -26.71 -16.22 -10.43
C PRO A 318 -26.13 -14.95 -9.77
N TYR A 319 -25.95 -13.88 -10.56
CA TYR A 319 -25.34 -12.64 -10.05
C TYR A 319 -26.12 -12.04 -8.86
N ALA A 320 -27.45 -12.15 -8.87
CA ALA A 320 -28.31 -11.73 -7.77
C ALA A 320 -27.97 -12.44 -6.45
N GLU A 321 -27.69 -13.74 -6.52
CA GLU A 321 -27.31 -14.56 -5.36
C GLU A 321 -25.93 -14.15 -4.85
N GLN A 322 -24.96 -13.94 -5.75
CA GLN A 322 -23.64 -13.46 -5.38
C GLN A 322 -23.69 -12.09 -4.68
N LEU A 323 -24.43 -11.12 -5.23
CA LEU A 323 -24.60 -9.80 -4.62
C LEU A 323 -25.20 -9.91 -3.21
N ARG A 324 -26.27 -10.69 -3.06
CA ARG A 324 -26.91 -10.89 -1.75
C ARG A 324 -25.94 -11.51 -0.74
N LYS A 325 -25.17 -12.53 -1.14
CA LYS A 325 -24.16 -13.18 -0.30
C LYS A 325 -23.06 -12.21 0.12
N VAL A 326 -22.49 -11.48 -0.84
CA VAL A 326 -21.36 -10.57 -0.59
C VAL A 326 -21.79 -9.36 0.25
N TYR A 327 -22.84 -8.65 -0.13
CA TYR A 327 -23.30 -7.47 0.62
C TYR A 327 -23.94 -7.85 1.97
N GLY A 328 -24.53 -9.05 2.07
CA GLY A 328 -24.96 -9.60 3.35
C GLY A 328 -23.79 -9.79 4.32
N LYS A 329 -22.70 -10.40 3.85
CA LYS A 329 -21.45 -10.52 4.61
C LYS A 329 -20.83 -9.16 4.93
N TRP A 330 -20.84 -8.23 3.97
CA TRP A 330 -20.35 -6.87 4.19
C TRP A 330 -21.02 -6.23 5.41
N ILE A 331 -22.35 -6.20 5.42
CA ILE A 331 -23.12 -5.51 6.46
C ILE A 331 -22.92 -6.19 7.82
N LYS A 332 -22.86 -7.53 7.86
CA LYS A 332 -22.94 -8.30 9.09
C LYS A 332 -21.58 -8.72 9.66
N ASP A 333 -20.66 -9.15 8.80
CA ASP A 333 -19.50 -9.95 9.16
C ASP A 333 -18.17 -9.23 8.89
N PHE A 334 -18.18 -8.06 8.21
CA PHE A 334 -16.96 -7.30 8.02
C PHE A 334 -16.38 -6.82 9.34
N ARG A 335 -15.07 -7.00 9.48
CA ARG A 335 -14.32 -6.38 10.57
C ARG A 335 -14.23 -4.88 10.32
N THR A 336 -14.69 -4.10 11.29
CA THR A 336 -14.68 -2.63 11.22
C THR A 336 -13.84 -2.02 12.34
N GLY A 337 -13.15 -2.84 13.14
CA GLY A 337 -12.35 -2.37 14.28
C GLY A 337 -11.27 -1.38 13.85
N GLY A 338 -10.53 -1.69 12.79
CA GLY A 338 -9.53 -0.80 12.21
C GLY A 338 -10.14 0.51 11.68
N LEU A 339 -11.34 0.45 11.07
CA LEU A 339 -12.08 1.63 10.60
C LEU A 339 -12.51 2.56 11.75
N GLN A 340 -12.64 2.02 12.95
CA GLN A 340 -12.99 2.79 14.15
C GLN A 340 -11.76 3.25 14.95
N SER A 341 -10.54 2.89 14.52
CA SER A 341 -9.35 3.26 15.26
C SER A 341 -9.15 4.78 15.28
N TRP A 342 -8.72 5.30 16.43
CA TRP A 342 -8.38 6.72 16.58
C TRP A 342 -7.26 7.11 15.62
N ARG A 343 -6.27 6.22 15.41
CA ARG A 343 -5.14 6.40 14.50
C ARG A 343 -5.63 6.77 13.11
N LEU A 344 -6.54 5.96 12.55
CA LEU A 344 -7.07 6.16 11.21
C LEU A 344 -7.98 7.38 11.15
N ARG A 345 -8.90 7.55 12.12
CA ARG A 345 -9.85 8.67 12.15
C ARG A 345 -9.18 10.04 12.30
N SER A 346 -7.99 10.09 12.89
CA SER A 346 -7.17 11.31 13.00
C SER A 346 -6.10 11.43 11.92
N ALA A 347 -6.00 10.48 10.98
CA ALA A 347 -4.97 10.48 9.96
C ALA A 347 -5.22 11.54 8.87
N PRO A 348 -4.16 12.17 8.32
CA PRO A 348 -4.30 13.11 7.21
C PRO A 348 -4.76 12.39 5.93
N ASP A 349 -5.21 13.15 4.94
CA ASP A 349 -5.64 12.60 3.64
C ASP A 349 -4.51 11.88 2.88
N THR A 350 -3.25 12.19 3.19
CA THR A 350 -2.06 11.52 2.63
C THR A 350 -1.76 10.17 3.29
N ASP A 351 -2.49 9.78 4.34
CA ASP A 351 -2.35 8.45 4.96
C ASP A 351 -2.78 7.35 3.99
N ALA A 352 -1.89 6.39 3.77
CA ALA A 352 -2.11 5.32 2.82
C ALA A 352 -3.24 4.37 3.26
N GLY A 353 -3.43 4.18 4.58
CA GLY A 353 -4.54 3.41 5.14
C GLY A 353 -5.87 4.10 4.86
N ARG A 354 -5.95 5.42 5.09
CA ARG A 354 -7.15 6.22 4.76
C ARG A 354 -7.48 6.16 3.27
N SER A 355 -6.47 6.30 2.41
CA SER A 355 -6.61 6.14 0.96
C SER A 355 -7.14 4.75 0.59
N LEU A 356 -6.64 3.68 1.21
CA LEU A 356 -7.12 2.32 0.99
C LEU A 356 -8.58 2.15 1.45
N MET A 357 -8.97 2.71 2.59
CA MET A 357 -10.33 2.58 3.12
C MET A 357 -11.39 3.28 2.26
N SER A 358 -11.00 4.23 1.41
CA SER A 358 -11.92 4.85 0.44
C SER A 358 -12.57 3.84 -0.52
N ASN A 359 -11.93 2.68 -0.73
CA ASN A 359 -12.48 1.59 -1.54
C ASN A 359 -13.77 1.00 -0.97
N TYR A 360 -13.98 1.05 0.36
CA TYR A 360 -15.27 0.67 0.96
C TYR A 360 -16.41 1.57 0.47
N ALA A 361 -16.18 2.88 0.43
CA ALA A 361 -17.20 3.82 -0.02
C ALA A 361 -17.53 3.63 -1.50
N ALA A 362 -16.50 3.54 -2.35
CA ALA A 362 -16.67 3.28 -3.78
C ALA A 362 -17.41 1.95 -4.03
N GLY A 363 -17.03 0.89 -3.30
CA GLY A 363 -17.67 -0.40 -3.38
C GLY A 363 -19.11 -0.44 -2.87
N ALA A 364 -19.46 0.39 -1.88
CA ALA A 364 -20.82 0.50 -1.38
C ALA A 364 -21.75 1.19 -2.40
N VAL A 365 -21.24 2.19 -3.11
CA VAL A 365 -22.02 2.99 -4.07
C VAL A 365 -22.17 2.31 -5.42
N ILE A 366 -21.15 1.60 -5.92
CA ILE A 366 -21.13 1.16 -7.32
C ILE A 366 -22.27 0.21 -7.71
N ASN A 367 -22.76 -0.59 -6.75
CA ASN A 367 -23.79 -1.59 -7.01
C ASN A 367 -25.19 -1.19 -6.53
N LEU A 368 -25.45 0.09 -6.21
CA LEU A 368 -26.76 0.49 -5.68
C LEU A 368 -27.94 0.17 -6.62
N GLU A 369 -27.79 0.39 -7.92
CA GLU A 369 -28.81 0.00 -8.92
C GLU A 369 -28.95 -1.53 -9.03
N SER A 370 -27.83 -2.26 -9.03
CA SER A 370 -27.85 -3.73 -9.03
C SER A 370 -28.53 -4.28 -7.77
N LEU A 371 -28.27 -3.69 -6.61
CA LEU A 371 -28.89 -4.05 -5.34
C LEU A 371 -30.38 -3.69 -5.32
N LYS A 372 -30.78 -2.57 -5.94
CA LYS A 372 -32.21 -2.20 -6.06
C LYS A 372 -33.01 -3.29 -6.73
N LYS A 373 -32.47 -3.89 -7.79
CA LYS A 373 -33.12 -4.98 -8.54
C LYS A 373 -33.06 -6.32 -7.80
N ASN A 374 -31.91 -6.65 -7.20
CA ASN A 374 -31.60 -8.03 -6.80
C ASN A 374 -31.67 -8.27 -5.28
N ALA A 375 -31.46 -7.24 -4.46
CA ALA A 375 -31.46 -7.33 -3.00
C ALA A 375 -31.84 -5.96 -2.37
N PRO A 376 -33.03 -5.41 -2.68
CA PRO A 376 -33.42 -4.06 -2.24
C PRO A 376 -33.39 -3.89 -0.73
N GLU A 377 -33.64 -4.97 0.02
CA GLU A 377 -33.60 -5.03 1.48
C GLU A 377 -32.22 -4.71 2.09
N LEU A 378 -31.14 -4.88 1.32
CA LEU A 378 -29.78 -4.63 1.80
C LEU A 378 -29.36 -3.17 1.68
N ARG A 379 -29.99 -2.37 0.80
CA ARG A 379 -29.53 -1.02 0.49
C ARG A 379 -29.59 -0.07 1.69
N VAL A 380 -30.67 -0.12 2.49
CA VAL A 380 -30.80 0.71 3.70
C VAL A 380 -29.71 0.35 4.72
N LYS A 381 -29.49 -0.95 4.95
CA LYS A 381 -28.47 -1.43 5.89
C LYS A 381 -27.05 -1.11 5.41
N LEU A 382 -26.81 -1.19 4.10
CA LEU A 382 -25.53 -0.79 3.51
C LEU A 382 -25.29 0.72 3.66
N PHE A 383 -26.33 1.54 3.48
CA PHE A 383 -26.24 2.97 3.73
C PHE A 383 -25.89 3.28 5.18
N GLN A 384 -26.58 2.64 6.13
CA GLN A 384 -26.28 2.78 7.56
C GLN A 384 -24.85 2.37 7.89
N TRP A 385 -24.38 1.24 7.34
CA TRP A 385 -22.99 0.80 7.46
C TRP A 385 -22.01 1.84 6.90
N TYR A 386 -22.29 2.39 5.72
CA TYR A 386 -21.46 3.41 5.08
C TYR A 386 -21.34 4.68 5.93
N ILE A 387 -22.46 5.21 6.43
CA ILE A 387 -22.47 6.39 7.30
C ILE A 387 -21.69 6.13 8.58
N GLN A 388 -21.88 4.95 9.20
CA GLN A 388 -21.23 4.61 10.46
C GLN A 388 -19.71 4.42 10.32
N HIS A 389 -19.25 3.84 9.22
CA HIS A 389 -17.89 3.31 9.12
C HIS A 389 -16.99 3.97 8.08
N ALA A 390 -17.54 4.52 7.00
CA ALA A 390 -16.74 4.96 5.85
C ALA A 390 -16.85 6.46 5.55
N HIS A 391 -18.04 7.07 5.73
CA HIS A 391 -18.32 8.45 5.30
C HIS A 391 -17.30 9.47 5.83
N ASP A 392 -16.99 9.41 7.12
CA ASP A 392 -16.09 10.37 7.79
C ASP A 392 -14.61 10.12 7.47
N LEU A 393 -14.27 8.96 6.91
CA LEU A 393 -12.90 8.62 6.51
C LEU A 393 -12.54 9.18 5.13
N LEU A 394 -13.50 9.65 4.36
CA LEU A 394 -13.25 10.17 3.02
C LEU A 394 -12.64 11.57 3.08
N SER A 395 -11.77 11.89 2.11
CA SER A 395 -11.43 13.27 1.80
C SER A 395 -12.67 14.04 1.34
N GLU A 396 -12.62 15.36 1.34
CA GLU A 396 -13.77 16.20 0.98
C GLU A 396 -14.32 15.87 -0.42
N ASP A 397 -13.43 15.79 -1.42
CA ASP A 397 -13.79 15.46 -2.81
C ASP A 397 -14.44 14.08 -2.94
N LEU A 398 -13.84 13.06 -2.31
CA LEU A 398 -14.39 11.70 -2.34
C LEU A 398 -15.72 11.64 -1.60
N ARG A 399 -15.86 12.34 -0.48
CA ARG A 399 -17.10 12.41 0.28
C ARG A 399 -18.23 13.01 -0.56
N HIS A 400 -17.94 14.08 -1.29
CA HIS A 400 -18.89 14.71 -2.21
C HIS A 400 -19.31 13.73 -3.32
N ASN A 401 -18.34 13.08 -3.98
CA ASN A 401 -18.62 12.13 -5.06
C ASN A 401 -19.44 10.92 -4.58
N MET A 402 -19.11 10.38 -3.40
CA MET A 402 -19.88 9.28 -2.82
C MET A 402 -21.29 9.72 -2.40
N ALA A 403 -21.45 10.95 -1.89
CA ALA A 403 -22.76 11.51 -1.61
C ALA A 403 -23.61 11.64 -2.88
N GLN A 404 -23.04 12.12 -3.98
CA GLN A 404 -23.75 12.16 -5.27
C GLN A 404 -24.24 10.77 -5.69
N GLY A 405 -23.39 9.74 -5.57
CA GLY A 405 -23.78 8.37 -5.89
C GLY A 405 -24.96 7.86 -5.05
N TRP A 406 -24.92 8.06 -3.73
CA TRP A 406 -26.05 7.71 -2.86
C TRP A 406 -27.33 8.48 -3.23
N CYS A 407 -27.23 9.78 -3.48
CA CYS A 407 -28.39 10.61 -3.81
C CYS A 407 -28.98 10.31 -5.19
N CYS A 408 -28.14 9.92 -6.16
CA CYS A 408 -28.60 9.57 -7.49
C CYS A 408 -29.21 8.17 -7.59
N TYR A 409 -28.65 7.20 -6.86
CA TYR A 409 -28.98 5.77 -7.05
C TYR A 409 -29.76 5.14 -5.89
N ALA A 410 -29.98 5.88 -4.79
CA ALA A 410 -30.70 5.36 -3.62
C ALA A 410 -31.65 6.37 -2.95
N SER A 411 -31.97 7.50 -3.60
CA SER A 411 -32.97 8.48 -3.10
C SER A 411 -34.40 7.95 -3.09
N ASP A 412 -34.67 6.77 -3.67
CA ASP A 412 -35.93 6.06 -3.46
C ASP A 412 -36.10 5.54 -2.02
N LEU A 413 -35.02 5.52 -1.23
CA LEU A 413 -35.03 5.17 0.19
C LEU A 413 -35.21 6.43 1.04
N LYS A 414 -36.26 6.47 1.88
CA LYS A 414 -36.61 7.64 2.71
C LYS A 414 -35.45 8.16 3.57
N GLU A 415 -34.64 7.26 4.14
CA GLU A 415 -33.49 7.62 4.97
C GLU A 415 -32.39 8.32 4.15
N VAL A 416 -32.11 7.81 2.95
CA VAL A 416 -31.12 8.40 2.03
C VAL A 416 -31.61 9.74 1.50
N ASP A 417 -32.87 9.84 1.05
CA ASP A 417 -33.45 11.12 0.59
C ASP A 417 -33.40 12.19 1.67
N THR A 418 -33.76 11.83 2.92
CA THR A 418 -33.66 12.76 4.06
C THR A 418 -32.22 13.21 4.29
N TRP A 419 -31.25 12.30 4.19
CA TRP A 419 -29.83 12.61 4.32
C TRP A 419 -29.34 13.51 3.17
N CYS A 420 -29.69 13.20 1.92
CA CYS A 420 -29.32 13.99 0.74
C CYS A 420 -29.80 15.44 0.81
N ARG A 421 -31.04 15.66 1.26
CA ARG A 421 -31.58 17.01 1.46
C ARG A 421 -30.80 17.79 2.52
N LYS A 422 -30.33 17.13 3.58
CA LYS A 422 -29.48 17.76 4.61
C LYS A 422 -28.09 18.10 4.08
N GLN A 423 -27.54 17.30 3.17
CA GLN A 423 -26.25 17.55 2.54
C GLN A 423 -26.31 18.63 1.45
N GLY A 424 -27.50 19.01 0.98
CA GLY A 424 -27.66 19.95 -0.13
C GLY A 424 -27.16 19.38 -1.46
N VAL A 425 -27.10 18.06 -1.61
CA VAL A 425 -26.62 17.39 -2.83
C VAL A 425 -27.79 17.13 -3.76
N GLU A 426 -27.82 17.83 -4.88
CA GLU A 426 -28.74 17.55 -5.98
C GLU A 426 -28.13 16.51 -6.93
N CYS A 427 -28.91 15.52 -7.33
CA CYS A 427 -28.45 14.51 -8.27
C CYS A 427 -28.21 15.15 -9.64
N LYS A 428 -26.94 15.21 -10.06
CA LYS A 428 -26.56 15.45 -11.44
C LYS A 428 -26.46 14.10 -12.12
N LYS A 429 -27.49 13.71 -12.88
CA LYS A 429 -27.36 12.58 -13.80
C LYS A 429 -26.46 13.03 -14.95
N GLU A 430 -25.22 12.55 -14.97
CA GLU A 430 -24.33 12.65 -16.14
C GLU A 430 -24.74 11.65 -17.23
#